data_AF-A0AAV5VQB8-F1
#
_entry.id   AF-A0AAV5VQB8-F1
#
_cell.length_a   1.000
_cell.length_b   1.000
_cell.length_c   1.000
_cell.angle_alpha   90.00
_cell.angle_beta   90.00
_cell.angle_gamma   90.00
#
_symmetry.space_group_name_H-M   'P 1'
#
loop_
_entity.id
_entity.type
_entity.pdbx_description
1 polymer ?
#
loop_
_entity_poly.entity_id
_entity_poly.type
_entity_poly.pdbx_seq_one_letter_code
_entity_poly.pdbx_strand_id
1 'polypeptide(L)'
;KQSHSFQLLVPALTCTDGWADVIRKFNLTSAVNVQMTALVAMMQTQWPAACASVPPSIFDAVIAEAPNPLINMPDAYRKCADGPAKEFMYKYIELLAGAGANFNALRLKRVAGVLANELLGNSNETQVANCASTPCPGQPKLRVYYTVEARILIFISLFKYNCCKGVTPAFSSAVVFETRRADNGWPYVKVI
;
A
#
# COMPACT_ATOMS: atom_id res chain seq x y z
N LYS A 1 8.84 8.13 -21.98
CA LYS A 1 8.26 8.14 -20.61
C LYS A 1 6.75 7.96 -20.78
N GLN A 2 6.22 6.76 -20.58
CA GLN A 2 4.77 6.52 -20.60
C GLN A 2 4.26 6.68 -19.17
N SER A 3 3.29 7.58 -18.99
CA SER A 3 2.60 7.79 -17.72
C SER A 3 1.28 7.04 -17.79
N HIS A 4 1.14 5.98 -17.01
CA HIS A 4 -0.11 5.22 -16.95
C HIS A 4 -1.09 5.87 -15.96
N SER A 5 -2.38 5.76 -16.27
CA SER A 5 -3.48 6.40 -15.51
C SER A 5 -3.62 5.83 -14.09
N PHE A 6 -4.02 6.70 -13.15
CA PHE A 6 -4.32 6.40 -11.74
C PHE A 6 -5.33 5.26 -11.53
N GLN A 7 -6.10 4.90 -12.57
CA GLN A 7 -7.19 3.91 -12.48
C GLN A 7 -6.70 2.46 -12.33
N LEU A 8 -5.48 2.13 -12.77
CA LEU A 8 -4.89 0.78 -12.57
C LEU A 8 -4.64 0.44 -11.10
N LEU A 9 -4.75 1.43 -10.22
CA LEU A 9 -4.30 1.37 -8.85
C LEU A 9 -5.45 1.54 -7.84
N VAL A 10 -6.68 1.83 -8.28
CA VAL A 10 -7.83 2.03 -7.37
C VAL A 10 -8.52 0.68 -7.10
N PRO A 11 -8.44 0.12 -5.87
CA PRO A 11 -9.28 -1.02 -5.52
C PRO A 11 -10.76 -0.64 -5.68
N ALA A 12 -11.55 -1.54 -6.26
CA ALA A 12 -12.99 -1.44 -6.23
C ALA A 12 -13.48 -1.65 -4.78
N LEU A 13 -13.55 -0.58 -4.00
CA LEU A 13 -13.99 -0.59 -2.60
C LEU A 13 -15.48 -0.92 -2.45
N THR A 14 -16.26 -0.88 -3.53
CA THR A 14 -17.70 -1.23 -3.50
C THR A 14 -17.97 -2.73 -3.46
N CYS A 15 -16.95 -3.59 -3.58
CA CYS A 15 -17.14 -5.04 -3.62
C CYS A 15 -17.10 -5.66 -2.21
N THR A 16 -18.14 -6.43 -1.86
CA THR A 16 -18.35 -6.99 -0.51
C THR A 16 -17.68 -8.35 -0.28
N ASP A 17 -17.26 -9.06 -1.32
CA ASP A 17 -16.59 -10.35 -1.10
C ASP A 17 -15.23 -10.20 -0.41
N GLY A 18 -14.90 -11.19 0.41
CA GLY A 18 -13.68 -11.19 1.20
C GLY A 18 -13.73 -10.29 2.43
N TRP A 19 -14.91 -9.89 2.92
CA TRP A 19 -15.08 -9.10 4.16
C TRP A 19 -15.64 -9.90 5.35
N ALA A 20 -16.06 -11.15 5.15
CA ALA A 20 -16.68 -11.98 6.19
C ALA A 20 -15.82 -12.17 7.44
N ASP A 21 -14.50 -12.25 7.27
CA ASP A 21 -13.55 -12.33 8.38
C ASP A 21 -13.52 -11.04 9.23
N VAL A 22 -13.61 -9.87 8.61
CA VAL A 22 -13.66 -8.56 9.30
C VAL A 22 -15.00 -8.38 10.00
N ILE A 23 -16.10 -8.76 9.35
CA ILE A 23 -17.44 -8.75 9.96
C ILE A 23 -17.44 -9.56 11.24
N ARG A 24 -16.89 -10.78 11.20
CA ARG A 24 -16.76 -11.63 12.39
C ARG A 24 -15.80 -11.05 13.43
N LYS A 25 -14.64 -10.53 13.00
CA LYS A 25 -13.61 -9.98 13.90
C LYS A 25 -14.12 -8.80 14.74
N PHE A 26 -14.92 -7.92 14.14
CA PHE A 26 -15.49 -6.76 14.83
C PHE A 26 -16.96 -6.94 15.23
N ASN A 27 -17.50 -8.15 15.09
CA ASN A 27 -18.91 -8.47 15.35
C ASN A 27 -19.88 -7.46 14.70
N LEU A 28 -19.65 -7.17 13.42
CA LEU A 28 -20.43 -6.17 12.67
C LEU A 28 -21.80 -6.75 12.31
N THR A 29 -22.86 -5.98 12.56
CA THR A 29 -24.26 -6.40 12.33
C THR A 29 -24.73 -6.22 10.89
N SER A 30 -23.95 -5.52 10.06
CA SER A 30 -24.27 -5.24 8.65
C SER A 30 -23.06 -5.44 7.74
N ALA A 31 -23.32 -5.98 6.55
CA ALA A 31 -22.34 -6.10 5.45
C ALA A 31 -22.31 -4.84 4.55
N VAL A 32 -23.08 -3.81 4.88
CA VAL A 32 -23.07 -2.52 4.16
C VAL A 32 -21.94 -1.65 4.69
N ASN A 33 -21.15 -1.06 3.78
CA ASN A 33 -20.02 -0.17 4.12
C ASN A 33 -19.04 -0.75 5.16
N VAL A 34 -18.76 -2.05 5.07
CA VAL A 34 -17.92 -2.78 6.05
C VAL A 34 -16.60 -2.07 6.34
N GLN A 35 -15.99 -1.43 5.35
CA GLN A 35 -14.75 -0.66 5.50
C GLN A 35 -14.87 0.49 6.50
N MET A 36 -15.95 1.26 6.41
CA MET A 36 -16.21 2.40 7.29
C MET A 36 -16.59 1.91 8.68
N THR A 37 -17.46 0.89 8.78
CA THR A 37 -17.86 0.32 10.06
C THR A 37 -16.67 -0.34 10.78
N ALA A 38 -15.79 -1.02 10.04
CA ALA A 38 -14.55 -1.59 10.56
C ALA A 38 -13.56 -0.50 11.01
N LEU A 39 -13.44 0.60 10.27
CA LEU A 39 -12.62 1.74 10.70
C LEU A 39 -13.12 2.31 12.03
N VAL A 40 -14.44 2.52 12.17
CA VAL A 40 -15.03 3.00 13.43
C VAL A 40 -14.76 2.02 14.57
N ALA A 41 -14.93 0.71 14.35
CA ALA A 41 -14.64 -0.30 15.36
C ALA A 41 -13.14 -0.34 15.74
N MET A 42 -12.23 -0.16 14.77
CA MET A 42 -10.80 -0.02 15.02
C MET A 42 -10.51 1.23 15.84
N MET A 43 -11.12 2.37 15.53
CA MET A 43 -10.95 3.59 16.32
C MET A 43 -11.46 3.37 17.76
N GLN A 44 -12.60 2.73 17.96
CA GLN A 44 -13.12 2.49 19.31
C GLN A 44 -12.22 1.58 20.16
N THR A 45 -11.50 0.64 19.54
CA THR A 45 -10.75 -0.41 20.24
C THR A 45 -9.24 -0.22 20.25
N GLN A 46 -8.71 0.52 19.27
CA GLN A 46 -7.27 0.58 18.97
C GLN A 46 -6.79 2.01 18.74
N TRP A 47 -7.61 3.05 19.01
CA TRP A 47 -7.16 4.42 18.86
C TRP A 47 -5.94 4.69 19.77
N PRO A 48 -4.83 5.21 19.23
CA PRO A 48 -3.65 5.45 20.05
C PRO A 48 -3.93 6.50 21.12
N ALA A 49 -3.54 6.23 22.37
CA ALA A 49 -3.72 7.19 23.47
C ALA A 49 -3.00 8.53 23.21
N ALA A 50 -1.83 8.47 22.55
CA ALA A 50 -1.08 9.65 22.12
C ALA A 50 -1.84 10.52 21.08
N CYS A 51 -2.86 9.96 20.45
CA CYS A 51 -3.71 10.63 19.46
C CYS A 51 -5.10 11.01 20.02
N ALA A 52 -5.34 10.86 21.33
CA ALA A 52 -6.66 11.09 21.93
C ALA A 52 -7.20 12.52 21.70
N SER A 53 -6.31 13.52 21.59
CA SER A 53 -6.66 14.92 21.34
C SER A 53 -6.70 15.29 19.86
N VAL A 54 -6.41 14.36 18.94
CA VAL A 54 -6.42 14.61 17.50
C VAL A 54 -7.78 14.17 16.94
N PRO A 55 -8.56 15.08 16.32
CA PRO A 55 -9.81 14.70 15.67
C PRO A 55 -9.55 13.64 14.58
N PRO A 56 -10.30 12.54 14.55
CA PRO A 56 -10.08 11.49 13.56
C PRO A 56 -10.22 11.93 12.10
N SER A 57 -11.04 12.97 11.85
CA SER A 57 -11.28 13.52 10.50
C SER A 57 -10.05 14.15 9.86
N ILE A 58 -9.07 14.59 10.65
CA ILE A 58 -7.83 15.22 10.15
C ILE A 58 -6.61 14.32 10.31
N PHE A 59 -6.82 13.07 10.72
CA PHE A 59 -5.74 12.15 11.11
C PHE A 59 -4.77 11.86 9.97
N ASP A 60 -5.29 11.59 8.78
CA ASP A 60 -4.50 11.37 7.56
C ASP A 60 -3.67 12.61 7.19
N ALA A 61 -4.29 13.79 7.24
CA ALA A 61 -3.61 15.06 6.98
C ALA A 61 -2.49 15.32 8.00
N VAL A 62 -2.71 15.02 9.28
CA VAL A 62 -1.70 15.17 10.33
C VAL A 62 -0.49 14.26 10.07
N ILE A 63 -0.70 13.02 9.60
CA ILE A 63 0.39 12.12 9.22
C ILE A 63 1.16 12.67 8.00
N ALA A 64 0.41 13.09 6.96
CA ALA A 64 0.97 13.53 5.69
C ALA A 64 1.77 14.84 5.81
N GLU A 65 1.33 15.76 6.66
CA GLU A 65 1.93 17.09 6.81
C GLU A 65 3.01 17.18 7.90
N ALA A 66 3.13 16.16 8.77
CA ALA A 66 4.18 16.12 9.81
C ALA A 66 5.62 16.36 9.30
N PRO A 67 6.07 15.84 8.13
CA PRO A 67 7.42 16.11 7.62
C PRO A 67 7.58 17.50 6.99
N ASN A 68 6.50 18.27 6.79
CA ASN A 68 6.55 19.57 6.13
C ASN A 68 7.03 20.66 7.12
N PRO A 69 8.25 21.22 6.94
CA PRO A 69 8.80 22.19 7.89
C PRO A 69 8.07 23.54 7.85
N LEU A 70 7.25 23.80 6.82
CA LEU A 70 6.50 25.04 6.68
C LEU A 70 5.19 25.03 7.48
N ILE A 71 4.75 23.86 7.96
CA ILE A 71 3.50 23.73 8.71
C ILE A 71 3.79 23.73 10.20
N ASN A 72 3.23 24.73 10.89
CA ASN A 72 3.29 24.79 12.34
C ASN A 72 2.21 23.89 12.96
N MET A 73 2.56 22.65 13.21
CA MET A 73 1.68 21.64 13.79
C MET A 73 1.75 21.66 15.33
N PRO A 74 0.62 21.65 16.05
CA PRO A 74 0.61 21.57 17.52
C PRO A 74 1.37 20.35 18.04
N ASP A 75 2.01 20.46 19.20
CA ASP A 75 2.84 19.38 19.78
C ASP A 75 2.09 18.06 19.94
N ALA A 76 0.82 18.11 20.33
CA ALA A 76 -0.01 16.92 20.46
C ALA A 76 -0.21 16.20 19.11
N TYR A 77 -0.27 16.95 18.02
CA TYR A 77 -0.48 16.42 16.67
C TYR A 77 0.82 15.83 16.15
N ARG A 78 1.95 16.51 16.40
CA ARG A 78 3.29 16.02 16.08
C ARG A 78 3.59 14.70 16.81
N LYS A 79 3.34 14.63 18.12
CA LYS A 79 3.49 13.40 18.93
C LYS A 79 2.64 12.24 18.43
N CYS A 80 1.43 12.53 17.96
CA CYS A 80 0.57 11.54 17.33
C CYS A 80 1.16 11.07 15.98
N ALA A 81 1.57 12.00 15.12
CA ALA A 81 2.08 11.73 13.76
C ALA A 81 3.43 11.01 13.70
N ASP A 82 4.32 11.22 14.68
CA ASP A 82 5.69 10.71 14.67
C ASP A 82 5.82 9.20 14.98
N GLY A 83 4.70 8.49 15.14
CA GLY A 83 4.72 7.03 15.28
C GLY A 83 3.33 6.42 15.44
N PRO A 84 2.63 6.67 16.56
CA PRO A 84 1.38 5.97 16.89
C PRO A 84 0.31 6.09 15.81
N ALA A 85 0.22 7.24 15.14
CA ALA A 85 -0.72 7.44 14.04
C ALA A 85 -0.35 6.61 12.80
N LYS A 86 0.94 6.56 12.46
CA LYS A 86 1.48 5.75 11.36
C LYS A 86 1.27 4.26 11.60
N GLU A 87 1.38 3.80 12.85
CA GLU A 87 1.09 2.41 13.21
C GLU A 87 -0.40 2.07 13.06
N PHE A 88 -1.28 2.96 13.54
CA PHE A 88 -2.72 2.78 13.38
C PHE A 88 -3.11 2.75 11.90
N MET A 89 -2.61 3.70 11.12
CA MET A 89 -2.85 3.77 9.68
C MET A 89 -2.32 2.54 8.96
N TYR A 90 -1.12 2.05 9.32
CA TYR A 90 -0.57 0.80 8.78
C TYR A 90 -1.51 -0.38 9.03
N LYS A 91 -2.01 -0.57 10.27
CA LYS A 91 -2.97 -1.64 10.60
C LYS A 91 -4.28 -1.51 9.82
N TYR A 92 -4.76 -0.28 9.63
CA TYR A 92 -5.97 -0.02 8.86
C TYR A 92 -5.77 -0.38 7.38
N ILE A 93 -4.64 -0.01 6.80
CA ILE A 93 -4.28 -0.35 5.42
C ILE A 93 -4.13 -1.87 5.24
N GLU A 94 -3.48 -2.58 6.17
CA GLU A 94 -3.41 -4.05 6.15
C GLU A 94 -4.81 -4.67 6.16
N LEU A 95 -5.71 -4.14 6.99
CA LEU A 95 -7.11 -4.56 7.00
C LEU A 95 -7.79 -4.27 5.66
N LEU A 96 -7.65 -3.07 5.07
CA LEU A 96 -8.26 -2.76 3.79
C LEU A 96 -7.77 -3.67 2.65
N ALA A 97 -6.48 -4.01 2.64
CA ALA A 97 -5.94 -4.94 1.66
C ALA A 97 -6.29 -6.40 1.90
N GLY A 98 -6.52 -6.79 3.15
CA GLY A 98 -6.51 -8.20 3.51
C GLY A 98 -5.09 -8.75 3.46
N ALA A 99 -4.13 -8.03 4.02
CA ALA A 99 -2.73 -8.40 4.10
C ALA A 99 -2.26 -8.50 5.56
N GLY A 100 -1.02 -8.93 5.77
CA GLY A 100 -0.39 -9.01 7.10
C GLY A 100 -1.23 -9.81 8.09
N ALA A 101 -1.50 -9.23 9.25
CA ALA A 101 -2.30 -9.87 10.32
C ALA A 101 -3.80 -10.03 9.95
N ASN A 102 -4.26 -9.38 8.88
CA ASN A 102 -5.65 -9.46 8.39
C ASN A 102 -5.72 -10.19 7.04
N PHE A 103 -4.81 -11.13 6.77
CA PHE A 103 -4.70 -11.80 5.48
C PHE A 103 -6.05 -12.37 4.98
N ASN A 104 -6.45 -11.94 3.78
CA ASN A 104 -7.58 -12.47 3.03
C ASN A 104 -7.22 -12.47 1.54
N ALA A 105 -7.05 -13.65 0.96
CA ALA A 105 -6.59 -13.80 -0.42
C ALA A 105 -7.50 -13.13 -1.46
N LEU A 106 -8.83 -13.12 -1.25
CA LEU A 106 -9.78 -12.49 -2.16
C LEU A 106 -9.66 -10.96 -2.12
N ARG A 107 -9.60 -10.38 -0.91
CA ARG A 107 -9.42 -8.94 -0.73
C ARG A 107 -8.07 -8.51 -1.30
N LEU A 108 -7.01 -9.27 -1.02
CA LEU A 108 -5.66 -8.97 -1.50
C LEU A 108 -5.58 -9.01 -3.02
N LYS A 109 -6.17 -10.02 -3.66
CA LYS A 109 -6.25 -10.13 -5.12
C LYS A 109 -7.00 -8.95 -5.75
N ARG A 110 -8.05 -8.42 -5.11
CA ARG A 110 -8.78 -7.26 -5.61
C ARG A 110 -7.98 -5.98 -5.53
N VAL A 111 -7.29 -5.77 -4.42
CA VAL A 111 -6.60 -4.51 -4.20
C VAL A 111 -5.30 -4.42 -4.98
N ALA A 112 -4.56 -5.53 -5.07
CA ALA A 112 -3.24 -5.54 -5.67
C ALA A 112 -3.18 -6.23 -7.05
N GLY A 113 -4.23 -6.97 -7.45
CA GLY A 113 -4.16 -7.86 -8.61
C GLY A 113 -3.92 -7.15 -9.93
N VAL A 114 -4.52 -5.97 -10.15
CA VAL A 114 -4.34 -5.19 -11.38
C VAL A 114 -2.89 -4.70 -11.50
N LEU A 115 -2.34 -4.11 -10.43
CA LEU A 115 -0.95 -3.67 -10.39
C LEU A 115 0.03 -4.84 -10.49
N ALA A 116 -0.25 -5.96 -9.82
CA ALA A 116 0.57 -7.15 -9.91
C ALA A 116 0.60 -7.69 -11.34
N ASN A 117 -0.56 -7.71 -12.03
CA ASN A 117 -0.64 -8.15 -13.42
C ASN A 117 0.12 -7.23 -14.38
N GLU A 118 0.03 -5.91 -14.18
CA GLU A 118 0.82 -4.92 -14.93
C GLU A 118 2.33 -5.15 -14.75
N LEU A 119 2.79 -5.31 -13.51
CA LEU A 119 4.22 -5.53 -13.23
C LEU A 119 4.73 -6.87 -13.75
N LEU A 120 3.90 -7.92 -13.71
CA LEU A 120 4.21 -9.21 -14.35
C LEU A 120 4.28 -9.06 -15.87
N GLY A 121 3.37 -8.31 -16.48
CA GLY A 121 3.41 -7.98 -17.91
C GLY A 121 4.72 -7.29 -18.29
N ASN A 122 5.12 -6.27 -17.53
CA ASN A 122 6.39 -5.55 -17.73
C ASN A 122 7.62 -6.48 -17.61
N SER A 123 7.58 -7.41 -16.67
CA SER A 123 8.66 -8.37 -16.42
C SER A 123 8.75 -9.42 -17.54
N ASN A 124 7.60 -9.88 -18.04
CA ASN A 124 7.55 -10.84 -19.14
C ASN A 124 7.97 -10.19 -20.47
N GLU A 125 7.56 -8.96 -20.76
CA GLU A 125 8.01 -8.21 -21.94
C GLU A 125 9.53 -8.04 -21.98
N THR A 126 10.18 -7.92 -20.81
CA THR A 126 11.64 -7.80 -20.70
C THR A 126 12.36 -9.15 -20.70
N GLN A 127 11.74 -10.22 -20.22
CA GLN A 127 12.29 -11.59 -20.30
C GLN A 127 12.17 -12.23 -21.69
N VAL A 128 11.12 -11.91 -22.44
CA VAL A 128 10.85 -12.45 -23.79
C VAL A 128 11.65 -11.71 -24.87
N ALA A 129 12.33 -10.62 -24.51
CA ALA A 129 13.11 -9.82 -25.44
C ALA A 129 14.47 -10.51 -25.76
N ASN A 130 14.44 -11.51 -26.65
CA ASN A 130 15.60 -12.02 -27.39
C ASN A 130 16.14 -10.95 -28.36
N CYS A 131 16.51 -9.79 -27.84
CA CYS A 131 17.04 -8.72 -28.67
C CYS A 131 18.48 -9.05 -29.08
N ALA A 132 18.77 -8.87 -30.37
CA ALA A 132 20.11 -9.03 -30.92
C ALA A 132 21.14 -8.01 -30.37
N SER A 133 20.69 -6.95 -29.68
CA SER A 133 21.55 -5.93 -29.07
C SER A 133 21.01 -5.45 -27.72
N THR A 134 21.93 -5.09 -26.81
CA THR A 134 21.64 -4.49 -25.50
C THR A 134 22.06 -3.02 -25.51
N PRO A 135 21.17 -2.05 -25.23
CA PRO A 135 19.76 -2.21 -24.84
C PRO A 135 18.79 -2.53 -26.00
N CYS A 136 17.74 -3.29 -25.72
CA CYS A 136 16.67 -3.60 -26.67
C CYS A 136 16.04 -2.32 -27.28
N PRO A 137 16.08 -2.16 -28.61
CA PRO A 137 15.39 -1.05 -29.28
C PRO A 137 13.88 -1.07 -28.99
N GLY A 138 13.30 0.08 -28.63
CA GLY A 138 11.86 0.24 -28.43
C GLY A 138 11.31 -0.15 -27.05
N GLN A 139 12.12 -0.75 -26.16
CA GLN A 139 11.67 -1.10 -24.81
C GLN A 139 12.02 -0.01 -23.78
N PRO A 140 11.05 0.48 -22.98
CA PRO A 140 11.33 1.45 -21.93
C PRO A 140 12.15 0.80 -20.79
N LYS A 141 13.32 1.38 -20.49
CA LYS A 141 14.20 0.92 -19.39
C LYS A 141 13.66 1.22 -17.98
N LEU A 142 12.71 2.15 -17.88
CA LEU A 142 12.12 2.60 -16.62
C LEU A 142 10.64 2.92 -16.84
N ARG A 143 9.79 2.33 -16.00
CA ARG A 143 8.36 2.63 -15.88
C ARG A 143 8.12 3.20 -14.47
N VAL A 144 7.42 4.33 -14.38
CA VAL A 144 7.13 5.02 -13.11
C VAL A 144 5.62 5.10 -12.94
N TYR A 145 5.12 4.57 -11.83
CA TYR A 145 3.71 4.58 -11.47
C TYR A 145 3.53 5.42 -10.21
N TYR A 146 2.75 6.50 -10.31
CA TYR A 146 2.42 7.33 -9.15
C TYR A 146 1.24 6.74 -8.41
N THR A 147 1.33 6.70 -7.08
CA THR A 147 0.35 6.03 -6.23
C THR A 147 0.29 6.69 -4.85
N VAL A 148 -0.64 6.25 -4.00
CA VAL A 148 -0.78 6.74 -2.61
C VAL A 148 -0.13 5.77 -1.63
N GLU A 149 0.26 6.25 -0.45
CA GLU A 149 0.99 5.49 0.58
C GLU A 149 0.34 4.13 0.92
N ALA A 150 -0.99 4.11 1.04
CA ALA A 150 -1.73 2.89 1.29
C ALA A 150 -1.44 1.82 0.23
N ARG A 151 -1.30 2.19 -1.03
CA ARG A 151 -1.07 1.23 -2.11
C ARG A 151 0.36 0.69 -2.11
N ILE A 152 1.33 1.52 -1.76
CA ILE A 152 2.72 1.09 -1.57
C ILE A 152 2.77 0.00 -0.49
N LEU A 153 2.15 0.25 0.66
CA LEU A 153 2.08 -0.71 1.76
C LEU A 153 1.40 -2.02 1.39
N ILE A 154 0.28 -1.94 0.68
CA ILE A 154 -0.46 -3.12 0.24
C ILE A 154 0.40 -3.96 -0.70
N PHE A 155 1.13 -3.31 -1.61
CA PHE A 155 1.98 -4.00 -2.55
C PHE A 155 3.20 -4.64 -1.87
N ILE A 156 3.87 -3.92 -0.97
CA ILE A 156 4.96 -4.44 -0.12
C ILE A 156 4.49 -5.69 0.65
N SER A 157 3.25 -5.65 1.17
CA SER A 157 2.69 -6.75 1.94
C SER A 157 2.50 -8.04 1.13
N LEU A 158 2.33 -7.96 -0.21
CA LEU A 158 2.26 -9.15 -1.08
C LEU A 158 3.56 -9.96 -1.04
N PHE A 159 4.68 -9.26 -1.05
CA PHE A 159 6.02 -9.87 -1.10
C PHE A 159 6.53 -10.25 0.28
N LYS A 160 5.67 -10.18 1.32
CA LYS A 160 6.05 -10.35 2.73
C LYS A 160 7.26 -9.52 3.11
N TYR A 161 7.45 -8.38 2.45
CA TYR A 161 8.60 -7.54 2.65
C TYR A 161 8.35 -6.64 3.86
N ASN A 162 9.07 -6.85 4.96
CA ASN A 162 8.86 -6.11 6.21
C ASN A 162 9.67 -4.81 6.25
N CYS A 163 9.65 -4.02 5.18
CA CYS A 163 10.47 -2.79 5.12
C CYS A 163 9.96 -1.69 6.03
N CYS A 164 8.66 -1.68 6.34
CA CYS A 164 8.06 -0.59 7.09
C CYS A 164 7.87 -0.88 8.58
N LYS A 165 8.27 -2.05 9.11
CA LYS A 165 8.23 -2.41 10.55
C LYS A 165 6.92 -2.04 11.27
N GLY A 166 5.78 -2.12 10.57
CA GLY A 166 4.47 -1.81 11.14
C GLY A 166 4.08 -0.32 11.15
N VAL A 167 4.82 0.57 10.47
CA VAL A 167 4.46 1.99 10.27
C VAL A 167 4.23 2.30 8.80
N THR A 168 3.50 3.37 8.47
CA THR A 168 3.38 3.83 7.07
C THR A 168 4.73 4.31 6.50
N PRO A 169 4.98 4.14 5.19
CA PRO A 169 6.20 4.58 4.55
C PRO A 169 6.29 6.11 4.59
N ALA A 170 7.52 6.64 4.52
CA ALA A 170 7.72 8.08 4.46
C ALA A 170 7.10 8.71 3.20
N PHE A 171 6.79 10.00 3.27
CA PHE A 171 6.39 10.76 2.09
C PHE A 171 7.44 10.62 0.97
N SER A 172 6.97 10.50 -0.28
CA SER A 172 7.83 10.27 -1.46
C SER A 172 8.62 8.95 -1.46
N SER A 173 8.20 7.96 -0.66
CA SER A 173 8.74 6.61 -0.78
C SER A 173 8.38 5.94 -2.11
N ALA A 174 9.23 5.04 -2.57
CA ALA A 174 9.00 4.22 -3.75
C ALA A 174 9.37 2.77 -3.47
N VAL A 175 8.72 1.85 -4.18
CA VAL A 175 9.13 0.45 -4.28
C VAL A 175 9.64 0.25 -5.69
N VAL A 176 10.86 -0.27 -5.83
CA VAL A 176 11.49 -0.44 -7.14
C VAL A 176 11.61 -1.92 -7.45
N PHE A 177 11.07 -2.31 -8.61
CA PHE A 177 11.22 -3.65 -9.18
C PHE A 177 12.25 -3.60 -10.29
N GLU A 178 13.41 -4.19 -10.05
CA GLU A 178 14.49 -4.27 -11.03
C GLU A 178 14.57 -5.68 -11.62
N THR A 179 14.30 -5.80 -12.92
CA THR A 179 14.60 -7.03 -13.67
C THR A 179 16.10 -7.09 -13.94
N ARG A 180 16.75 -8.12 -13.43
CA ARG A 180 18.20 -8.36 -13.55
C ARG A 180 18.45 -9.75 -14.17
N ARG A 181 19.67 -9.98 -14.63
CA ARG A 181 20.15 -11.28 -15.11
C ARG A 181 21.33 -11.69 -14.26
N ALA A 182 21.29 -12.92 -13.72
CA ALA A 182 22.39 -13.48 -12.95
C ALA A 182 23.53 -13.96 -13.88
N ASP A 183 24.70 -14.23 -13.32
CA ASP A 183 25.88 -14.66 -14.09
C ASP A 183 25.65 -15.97 -14.86
N ASN A 184 24.74 -16.82 -14.37
CA ASN A 184 24.29 -18.04 -15.03
C ASN A 184 23.24 -17.81 -16.13
N GLY A 185 22.96 -16.55 -16.49
CA GLY A 185 22.02 -16.16 -17.54
C GLY A 185 20.54 -16.14 -17.13
N TRP A 186 20.19 -16.58 -15.91
CA TRP A 186 18.80 -16.62 -15.45
C TRP A 186 18.28 -15.23 -15.07
N PRO A 187 17.08 -14.83 -15.52
CA PRO A 187 16.47 -13.59 -15.10
C PRO A 187 15.95 -13.70 -13.66
N TYR A 188 16.02 -12.60 -12.92
CA TYR A 188 15.45 -12.47 -11.59
C TYR A 188 14.94 -11.06 -11.35
N VAL A 189 14.03 -10.88 -10.38
CA VAL A 189 13.53 -9.57 -9.97
C VAL A 189 14.10 -9.23 -8.59
N LYS A 190 14.76 -8.07 -8.49
CA LYS A 190 15.16 -7.49 -7.21
C LYS A 190 14.13 -6.44 -6.79
N VAL A 191 13.65 -6.52 -5.56
CA VAL A 191 12.76 -5.53 -4.96
C VAL A 191 13.59 -4.65 -4.01
N ILE A 192 13.47 -3.33 -4.14
CA ILE A 192 14.15 -2.32 -3.30
C ILE A 192 13.10 -1.44 -2.65
#